data_AF-A0A9E3YC52-F1
#
_entry.id   AF-A0A9E3YC52-F1
#
_cell.length_a   1.000
_cell.length_b   1.000
_cell.length_c   1.000
_cell.angle_alpha   90.00
_cell.angle_beta   90.00
_cell.angle_gamma   90.00
#
_symmetry.space_group_name_H-M   'P 1'
#
loop_
_entity.id
_entity.type
_entity.pdbx_description
1 polymer ?
#
loop_
_entity_poly.entity_id
_entity_poly.type
_entity_poly.pdbx_seq_one_letter_code
_entity_poly.pdbx_strand_id
1 'polypeptide(L)'
;VVSVVIGIPLGILSGRFDSVWNVVRPVLDAAQVVHSFVYMLPFIYFWGVGNIGAIMATMVFAVPPLVRLTNLGIREVDPDVVEASRAYGAPELRVLVDVQLPLAKDAILTGVNQTLLLAFSMLGLAAIMGAGGLGQLLFRAIGQQDAALAASAGLAFFIVAVILDRIAQPSSAGGGTSLAARVTSAWRNARRPEVLLDDPAFNPGAAREEEKLKEAADVDRGSMALVGAAERSRILVAAAGGLIAAVSVLLPWANDAGLISGYSRRADEDLAGQSFSGLAASGGSWFGIVVLLLSLTVVASAAAYLIKPDMGGRWLAPDGATFAAVASFITALAYLLARPSDFVVDYSHGVGVYVAVLGTLVAAAGSLAWMAIAPHAPRRPLKVGVMGAPIVMAVFAVVLSIVSMLSYWSIDGRQDAVITPEIQAQIDEIFERARNGEVEAAVATTQVATIRASAEVADRIILDGKESAGAGLGIWVVVFSVLGAAAAFVAAGVAGSSDRRQWLAGAIAMGCGLGVMGIATGWVGSLARASDANFTSGVGLLAAGISGSITFVAGRQVAHWFERSLVYAPSATSQPVASQEPIPEVIPA
;
A
#
# COMPACT_ATOMS: atom_id res chain seq x y z
N VAL A 1 -24.64 0.04 17.13
CA VAL A 1 -26.06 -0.34 17.30
C VAL A 1 -26.98 0.53 16.46
N VAL A 2 -27.01 1.85 16.65
CA VAL A 2 -27.90 2.76 15.86
C VAL A 2 -27.70 2.57 14.35
N SER A 3 -26.45 2.51 13.88
CA SER A 3 -26.13 2.23 12.48
C SER A 3 -26.68 0.89 11.99
N VAL A 4 -26.75 -0.14 12.85
CA VAL A 4 -27.28 -1.46 12.51
C VAL A 4 -28.79 -1.43 12.36
N VAL A 5 -29.47 -0.77 13.31
CA VAL A 5 -30.93 -0.61 13.33
C VAL A 5 -31.42 0.15 12.09
N ILE A 6 -30.64 1.10 11.57
CA ILE A 6 -31.00 1.89 10.39
C ILE A 6 -30.48 1.23 9.10
N GLY A 7 -29.21 0.81 9.11
CA GLY A 7 -28.49 0.37 7.92
C GLY A 7 -28.93 -0.99 7.40
N ILE A 8 -29.28 -1.95 8.27
CA ILE A 8 -29.78 -3.26 7.81
C ILE A 8 -31.14 -3.11 7.11
N PRO A 9 -32.18 -2.48 7.71
CA PRO A 9 -33.45 -2.31 7.02
C PRO A 9 -33.33 -1.53 5.71
N LEU A 10 -32.52 -0.46 5.69
CA LEU A 10 -32.28 0.33 4.48
C LEU A 10 -31.54 -0.47 3.39
N GLY A 11 -30.60 -1.32 3.80
CA GLY A 11 -29.87 -2.24 2.93
C GLY A 11 -30.77 -3.33 2.35
N ILE A 12 -31.64 -3.93 3.17
CA ILE A 12 -32.63 -4.90 2.72
C ILE A 12 -33.59 -4.26 1.71
N LEU A 13 -34.08 -3.05 2.00
CA LEU A 13 -34.99 -2.35 1.12
C LEU A 13 -34.33 -2.00 -0.23
N SER A 14 -33.06 -1.61 -0.20
CA SER A 14 -32.25 -1.36 -1.41
C SER A 14 -31.95 -2.64 -2.21
N GLY A 15 -31.79 -3.77 -1.52
CA GLY A 15 -31.62 -5.10 -2.12
C GLY A 15 -32.86 -5.59 -2.87
N ARG A 16 -34.04 -5.23 -2.37
CA ARG A 16 -35.32 -5.68 -2.94
C ARG A 16 -35.86 -4.76 -4.03
N PHE A 17 -35.60 -3.46 -3.96
CA PHE A 17 -36.17 -2.49 -4.88
C PHE A 17 -35.09 -1.62 -5.53
N ASP A 18 -34.95 -1.74 -6.86
CA ASP A 18 -34.01 -0.91 -7.65
C ASP A 18 -34.29 0.59 -7.52
N SER A 19 -35.57 0.97 -7.41
CA SER A 19 -35.97 2.37 -7.22
C SER A 19 -35.41 2.95 -5.91
N VAL A 20 -35.40 2.16 -4.82
CA VAL A 20 -34.84 2.59 -3.54
C VAL A 20 -33.33 2.72 -3.63
N TRP A 21 -32.67 1.74 -4.26
CA TRP A 21 -31.22 1.78 -4.45
C TRP A 21 -30.78 2.99 -5.27
N ASN A 22 -31.50 3.35 -6.33
CA ASN A 22 -31.18 4.51 -7.17
C ASN A 22 -31.24 5.85 -6.40
N VAL A 23 -32.04 5.95 -5.35
CA VAL A 23 -32.14 7.14 -4.48
C VAL A 23 -31.14 7.09 -3.33
N VAL A 24 -30.99 5.93 -2.68
CA VAL A 24 -30.12 5.76 -1.52
C VAL A 24 -28.65 5.83 -1.92
N ARG A 25 -28.26 5.22 -3.04
CA ARG A 25 -26.88 5.15 -3.52
C ARG A 25 -26.18 6.52 -3.57
N PRO A 26 -26.70 7.56 -4.24
CA PRO A 26 -26.02 8.86 -4.29
C PRO A 26 -25.90 9.52 -2.92
N VAL A 27 -26.85 9.30 -2.00
CA VAL A 27 -26.75 9.79 -0.61
C VAL A 27 -25.59 9.11 0.11
N LEU A 28 -25.43 7.79 -0.06
CA LEU A 28 -24.30 7.05 0.49
C LEU A 28 -22.97 7.46 -0.15
N ASP A 29 -22.95 7.73 -1.47
CA ASP A 29 -21.76 8.22 -2.18
C ASP A 29 -21.35 9.60 -1.64
N ALA A 30 -22.31 10.53 -1.51
CA ALA A 30 -22.08 11.84 -0.90
C ALA A 30 -21.58 11.69 0.56
N ALA A 31 -22.17 10.76 1.31
CA ALA A 31 -21.79 10.49 2.69
C ALA A 31 -20.30 10.07 2.83
N GLN A 32 -19.74 9.40 1.81
CA GLN A 32 -18.37 8.89 1.82
C GLN A 32 -17.33 9.84 1.23
N VAL A 33 -17.74 10.80 0.40
CA VAL A 33 -16.83 11.78 -0.23
C VAL A 33 -16.52 12.95 0.70
N VAL A 34 -17.50 13.36 1.51
CA VAL A 34 -17.35 14.49 2.43
C VAL A 34 -16.39 14.11 3.56
N HIS A 35 -15.41 14.98 3.80
CA HIS A 35 -14.43 14.78 4.87
C HIS A 35 -15.09 14.77 6.25
N SER A 36 -14.60 13.92 7.14
CA SER A 36 -15.25 13.63 8.43
C SER A 36 -15.43 14.85 9.34
N PHE A 37 -14.49 15.82 9.30
CA PHE A 37 -14.62 17.07 10.06
C PHE A 37 -15.80 17.93 9.59
N VAL A 38 -16.24 17.80 8.34
CA VAL A 38 -17.39 18.58 7.85
C VAL A 38 -18.67 18.11 8.52
N TYR A 39 -18.81 16.81 8.83
CA TYR A 39 -19.96 16.30 9.59
C TYR A 39 -20.03 16.85 11.01
N MET A 40 -18.89 17.15 11.61
CA MET A 40 -18.84 17.67 12.96
C MET A 40 -19.64 18.98 13.10
N LEU A 41 -19.54 19.89 12.14
CA LEU A 41 -20.15 21.22 12.18
C LEU A 41 -21.68 21.20 12.36
N PRO A 42 -22.48 20.54 11.49
CA PRO A 42 -23.93 20.51 11.66
C PRO A 42 -24.34 19.76 12.93
N PHE A 43 -23.65 18.66 13.30
CA PHE A 43 -24.02 17.91 14.49
C PHE A 43 -23.71 18.67 15.79
N ILE A 44 -22.61 19.42 15.85
CA ILE A 44 -22.33 20.33 16.97
C ILE A 44 -23.35 21.47 17.00
N TYR A 45 -23.69 22.05 15.85
CA TYR A 45 -24.63 23.16 15.78
C TYR A 45 -26.01 22.79 16.35
N PHE A 46 -26.54 21.62 15.99
CA PHE A 46 -27.88 21.19 16.42
C PHE A 46 -27.93 20.49 17.78
N TRP A 47 -26.90 19.72 18.15
CA TRP A 47 -26.89 18.90 19.38
C TRP A 47 -25.82 19.29 20.41
N GLY A 48 -25.02 20.30 20.12
CA GLY A 48 -23.92 20.76 20.97
C GLY A 48 -22.70 19.83 20.95
N VAL A 49 -21.70 20.24 21.71
CA VAL A 49 -20.48 19.45 21.99
C VAL A 49 -20.83 18.35 22.98
N GLY A 50 -20.40 17.12 22.70
CA GLY A 50 -20.59 15.96 23.58
C GLY A 50 -20.96 14.68 22.86
N ASN A 51 -21.40 13.70 23.64
CA ASN A 51 -21.64 12.33 23.18
C ASN A 51 -22.67 12.24 22.05
N ILE A 52 -23.77 13.02 22.13
CA ILE A 52 -24.88 12.91 21.18
C ILE A 52 -24.44 13.32 19.77
N GLY A 53 -23.82 14.50 19.62
CA GLY A 53 -23.31 14.97 18.34
C GLY A 53 -22.26 14.03 17.74
N ALA A 54 -21.35 13.52 18.58
CA ALA A 54 -20.32 12.57 18.16
C ALA A 54 -20.90 11.23 17.66
N ILE A 55 -21.90 10.68 18.36
CA ILE A 55 -22.57 9.43 17.95
C ILE A 55 -23.27 9.62 16.60
N MET A 56 -23.94 10.75 16.39
CA MET A 56 -24.66 11.01 15.14
C MET A 56 -23.71 11.22 13.95
N ALA A 57 -22.62 11.97 14.14
CA ALA A 57 -21.57 12.13 13.12
C ALA A 57 -20.93 10.78 12.76
N THR A 58 -20.59 9.99 13.77
CA THR A 58 -20.01 8.65 13.60
C THR A 58 -20.97 7.72 12.86
N MET A 59 -22.27 7.78 13.18
CA MET A 59 -23.29 6.97 12.53
C MET A 59 -23.38 7.29 11.03
N VAL A 60 -23.47 8.56 10.65
CA VAL A 60 -23.55 8.97 9.23
C VAL A 60 -22.34 8.45 8.44
N PHE A 61 -21.15 8.52 9.05
CA PHE A 61 -19.93 8.03 8.43
C PHE A 61 -19.88 6.50 8.30
N ALA A 62 -20.40 5.77 9.29
CA ALA A 62 -20.25 4.32 9.37
C ALA A 62 -21.38 3.53 8.68
N VAL A 63 -22.57 4.12 8.48
CA VAL A 63 -23.74 3.45 7.84
C VAL A 63 -23.52 3.01 6.37
N PRO A 64 -22.83 3.77 5.49
CA PRO A 64 -22.72 3.43 4.08
C PRO A 64 -22.25 2.01 3.73
N PRO A 65 -21.16 1.46 4.30
CA PRO A 65 -20.74 0.09 3.99
C PRO A 65 -21.77 -0.95 4.43
N LEU A 66 -22.48 -0.76 5.55
CA LEU A 66 -23.52 -1.69 6.00
C LEU A 66 -24.65 -1.81 4.99
N VAL A 67 -25.15 -0.67 4.53
CA VAL A 67 -26.26 -0.61 3.56
C VAL A 67 -25.83 -1.26 2.26
N ARG A 68 -24.61 -0.99 1.79
CA ARG A 68 -24.05 -1.58 0.56
C ARG A 68 -23.88 -3.09 0.65
N LEU A 69 -23.25 -3.58 1.71
CA LEU A 69 -22.98 -5.01 1.86
C LEU A 69 -24.25 -5.81 2.15
N THR A 70 -25.22 -5.22 2.84
CA THR A 70 -26.56 -5.81 2.99
C THR A 70 -27.30 -5.85 1.66
N ASN A 71 -27.30 -4.75 0.89
CA ASN A 71 -27.89 -4.70 -0.46
C ASN A 71 -27.26 -5.76 -1.38
N LEU A 72 -25.92 -5.84 -1.41
CA LEU A 72 -25.18 -6.82 -2.19
C LEU A 72 -25.53 -8.24 -1.79
N GLY A 73 -25.49 -8.55 -0.50
CA GLY A 73 -25.80 -9.88 0.02
C GLY A 73 -27.19 -10.38 -0.37
N ILE A 74 -28.19 -9.50 -0.36
CA ILE A 74 -29.57 -9.84 -0.77
C ILE A 74 -29.66 -10.09 -2.29
N ARG A 75 -28.90 -9.34 -3.10
CA ARG A 75 -28.90 -9.45 -4.56
C ARG A 75 -28.07 -10.62 -5.10
N GLU A 76 -27.06 -11.06 -4.36
CA GLU A 76 -26.19 -12.19 -4.73
C GLU A 76 -26.80 -13.56 -4.39
N VAL A 77 -27.97 -13.59 -3.74
CA VAL A 77 -28.70 -14.84 -3.51
C VAL A 77 -29.14 -15.44 -4.85
N ASP A 78 -28.83 -16.72 -5.05
CA ASP A 78 -29.13 -17.45 -6.28
C ASP A 78 -30.63 -17.35 -6.64
N PRO A 79 -30.97 -16.83 -7.84
CA PRO A 79 -32.35 -16.69 -8.28
C PRO A 79 -33.09 -18.02 -8.33
N ASP A 80 -32.41 -19.15 -8.61
CA ASP A 80 -33.05 -20.47 -8.72
C ASP A 80 -33.64 -20.90 -7.37
N VAL A 81 -32.94 -20.59 -6.27
CA VAL A 81 -33.40 -20.88 -4.90
C VAL A 81 -34.61 -20.00 -4.54
N VAL A 82 -34.60 -18.75 -5.00
CA VAL A 82 -35.72 -17.81 -4.81
C VAL A 82 -36.94 -18.26 -5.61
N GLU A 83 -36.79 -18.65 -6.87
CA GLU A 83 -37.87 -19.15 -7.72
C GLU A 83 -38.44 -20.48 -7.20
N ALA A 84 -37.59 -21.39 -6.73
CA ALA A 84 -38.04 -22.61 -6.07
C ALA A 84 -38.92 -22.31 -4.86
N SER A 85 -38.50 -21.39 -3.98
CA SER A 85 -39.30 -21.01 -2.80
C SER A 85 -40.67 -20.40 -3.16
N ARG A 86 -40.74 -19.62 -4.25
CA ARG A 86 -41.99 -19.07 -4.79
C ARG A 86 -42.89 -20.16 -5.38
N ALA A 87 -42.32 -21.15 -6.07
CA ALA A 87 -43.05 -22.28 -6.63
C ALA A 87 -43.72 -23.15 -5.54
N TYR A 88 -43.14 -23.21 -4.34
CA TYR A 88 -43.74 -23.83 -3.16
C TYR A 88 -44.79 -22.95 -2.44
N GLY A 89 -45.16 -21.79 -3.02
CA GLY A 89 -46.21 -20.91 -2.50
C GLY A 89 -45.79 -20.00 -1.34
N ALA A 90 -44.48 -19.80 -1.12
CA ALA A 90 -44.01 -18.90 -0.08
C ALA A 90 -44.33 -17.44 -0.43
N PRO A 91 -45.00 -16.67 0.46
CA PRO A 91 -45.19 -15.24 0.25
C PRO A 91 -43.84 -14.50 0.31
N GLU A 92 -43.74 -13.36 -0.37
CA GLU A 92 -42.54 -12.54 -0.49
C GLU A 92 -41.84 -12.21 0.84
N LEU A 93 -42.58 -12.09 1.95
CA LEU A 93 -42.01 -11.89 3.27
C LEU A 93 -41.28 -13.15 3.79
N ARG A 94 -41.82 -14.34 3.53
CA ARG A 94 -41.18 -15.62 3.89
C ARG A 94 -39.98 -15.90 3.00
N VAL A 95 -40.07 -15.60 1.71
CA VAL A 95 -38.90 -15.67 0.80
C VAL A 95 -37.74 -14.82 1.34
N LEU A 96 -38.04 -13.61 1.83
CA LEU A 96 -37.02 -12.76 2.45
C LEU A 96 -36.46 -13.35 3.75
N VAL A 97 -37.33 -13.74 4.69
CA VAL A 97 -36.93 -14.14 6.05
C VAL A 97 -36.33 -15.54 6.11
N ASP A 98 -36.86 -16.47 5.34
CA ASP A 98 -36.50 -17.89 5.41
C ASP A 98 -35.43 -18.29 4.37
N VAL A 99 -35.26 -17.51 3.30
CA VAL A 99 -34.31 -17.82 2.21
C VAL A 99 -33.25 -16.74 2.05
N GLN A 100 -33.64 -15.50 1.72
CA GLN A 100 -32.66 -14.46 1.37
C GLN A 100 -31.82 -14.00 2.57
N LEU A 101 -32.43 -13.73 3.73
CA LEU A 101 -31.70 -13.27 4.92
C LEU A 101 -30.70 -14.31 5.46
N PRO A 102 -31.05 -15.61 5.55
CA PRO A 102 -30.09 -16.64 5.95
C PRO A 102 -28.91 -16.77 4.98
N LEU A 103 -29.17 -16.72 3.67
CA LEU A 103 -28.12 -16.83 2.64
C LEU A 103 -27.25 -15.56 2.55
N ALA A 104 -27.84 -14.38 2.78
CA ALA A 104 -27.13 -13.09 2.80
C ALA A 104 -26.40 -12.80 4.12
N LYS A 105 -26.55 -13.66 5.14
CA LYS A 105 -26.07 -13.41 6.51
C LYS A 105 -24.59 -13.04 6.58
N ASP A 106 -23.74 -13.70 5.80
CA ASP A 106 -22.30 -13.47 5.84
C ASP A 106 -21.92 -12.09 5.28
N ALA A 107 -22.59 -11.65 4.21
CA ALA A 107 -22.42 -10.30 3.68
C ALA A 107 -22.92 -9.23 4.67
N ILE A 108 -24.04 -9.47 5.35
CA ILE A 108 -24.58 -8.58 6.38
C ILE A 108 -23.61 -8.48 7.56
N LEU A 109 -23.09 -9.61 8.06
CA LEU A 109 -22.11 -9.64 9.15
C LEU A 109 -20.80 -8.96 8.76
N THR A 110 -20.36 -9.12 7.51
CA THR A 110 -19.23 -8.37 6.96
C THR A 110 -19.50 -6.86 7.00
N GLY A 111 -20.70 -6.43 6.61
CA GLY A 111 -21.13 -5.04 6.70
C GLY A 111 -21.17 -4.49 8.12
N VAL A 112 -21.64 -5.29 9.08
CA VAL A 112 -21.63 -4.93 10.50
C VAL A 112 -20.20 -4.77 11.01
N ASN A 113 -19.29 -5.68 10.65
CA ASN A 113 -17.89 -5.56 11.03
C ASN A 113 -17.25 -4.29 10.47
N GLN A 114 -17.44 -4.00 9.18
CA GLN A 114 -16.92 -2.77 8.56
C GLN A 114 -17.48 -1.51 9.23
N THR A 115 -18.75 -1.51 9.60
CA THR A 115 -19.38 -0.41 10.33
C THR A 115 -18.76 -0.21 11.70
N LEU A 116 -18.48 -1.31 12.41
CA LEU A 116 -17.81 -1.27 13.70
C LEU A 116 -16.42 -0.67 13.59
N LEU A 117 -15.64 -1.09 12.58
CA LEU A 117 -14.28 -0.59 12.34
C LEU A 117 -14.28 0.91 12.00
N LEU A 118 -15.20 1.36 11.14
CA LEU A 118 -15.33 2.79 10.81
C LEU A 118 -15.86 3.62 11.99
N ALA A 119 -16.75 3.06 12.80
CA ALA A 119 -17.20 3.74 14.01
C ALA A 119 -16.06 3.86 15.03
N PHE A 120 -15.18 2.86 15.09
CA PHE A 120 -14.00 2.89 15.96
C PHE A 120 -12.95 3.88 15.47
N SER A 121 -12.73 3.99 14.16
CA SER A 121 -11.81 5.01 13.61
C SER A 121 -12.27 6.44 13.89
N MET A 122 -13.57 6.65 14.10
CA MET A 122 -14.16 7.94 14.49
C MET A 122 -13.94 8.33 15.96
N LEU A 123 -13.43 7.44 16.83
CA LEU A 123 -13.23 7.78 18.26
C LEU A 123 -12.29 8.98 18.48
N GLY A 124 -11.31 9.17 17.60
CA GLY A 124 -10.41 10.33 17.66
C GLY A 124 -11.14 11.64 17.37
N LEU A 125 -12.02 11.65 16.37
CA LEU A 125 -12.86 12.82 16.05
C LEU A 125 -13.93 13.05 17.13
N ALA A 126 -14.53 11.97 17.62
CA ALA A 126 -15.48 12.03 18.73
C ALA A 126 -14.86 12.67 19.98
N ALA A 127 -13.57 12.42 20.25
CA ALA A 127 -12.85 13.05 21.35
C ALA A 127 -12.69 14.57 21.20
N ILE A 128 -12.42 15.03 19.98
CA ILE A 128 -12.37 16.47 19.66
C ILE A 128 -13.77 17.09 19.83
N MET A 129 -14.83 16.32 19.51
CA MET A 129 -16.22 16.70 19.74
C MET A 129 -16.66 16.64 21.22
N GLY A 130 -15.74 16.37 22.15
CA GLY A 130 -16.04 16.30 23.58
C GLY A 130 -16.71 15.02 24.04
N ALA A 131 -16.76 13.97 23.20
CA ALA A 131 -17.10 12.63 23.66
C ALA A 131 -15.87 12.05 24.35
N GLY A 132 -15.93 11.85 25.67
CA GLY A 132 -14.79 11.43 26.48
C GLY A 132 -14.26 10.01 26.15
N GLY A 133 -13.47 9.44 27.05
CA GLY A 133 -12.95 8.07 26.91
C GLY A 133 -11.56 8.00 26.26
N LEU A 134 -11.25 6.87 25.63
CA LEU A 134 -9.89 6.57 25.12
C LEU A 134 -9.39 7.59 24.08
N GLY A 135 -10.28 8.11 23.22
CA GLY A 135 -9.90 9.12 22.24
C GLY A 135 -9.42 10.43 22.89
N GLN A 136 -9.96 10.79 24.06
CA GLN A 136 -9.56 11.99 24.80
C GLN A 136 -8.13 11.88 25.34
N LEU A 137 -7.72 10.69 25.77
CA LEU A 137 -6.34 10.42 26.21
C LEU A 137 -5.35 10.60 25.05
N LEU A 138 -5.71 10.09 23.87
CA LEU A 138 -4.89 10.25 22.66
C LEU A 138 -4.81 11.73 22.23
N PHE A 139 -5.94 12.43 22.22
CA PHE A 139 -5.99 13.85 21.90
C PHE A 139 -5.15 14.69 22.89
N ARG A 140 -5.25 14.40 24.18
CA ARG A 140 -4.44 15.04 25.21
C ARG A 140 -2.95 14.76 25.02
N ALA A 141 -2.57 13.53 24.70
CA ALA A 141 -1.17 13.17 24.47
C ALA A 141 -0.56 13.97 23.30
N ILE A 142 -1.31 14.13 22.22
CA ILE A 142 -0.90 14.94 21.06
C ILE A 142 -0.78 16.42 21.47
N GLY A 143 -1.79 16.96 22.15
CA GLY A 143 -1.78 18.36 22.59
C GLY A 143 -0.67 18.69 23.58
N GLN A 144 -0.26 17.72 24.42
CA GLN A 144 0.82 17.88 25.40
C GLN A 144 2.19 17.45 24.85
N GLN A 145 2.26 16.96 23.61
CA GLN A 145 3.45 16.35 23.01
C GLN A 145 4.10 15.28 23.89
N ASP A 146 3.29 14.56 24.68
CA ASP A 146 3.75 13.53 25.61
C ASP A 146 3.81 12.18 24.89
N ALA A 147 5.03 11.79 24.50
CA ALA A 147 5.28 10.54 23.79
C ALA A 147 4.93 9.29 24.63
N ALA A 148 5.11 9.33 25.95
CA ALA A 148 4.82 8.19 26.82
C ALA A 148 3.30 8.00 26.98
N LEU A 149 2.55 9.10 27.14
CA LEU A 149 1.09 9.07 27.14
C LEU A 149 0.55 8.67 25.76
N ALA A 150 1.15 9.15 24.68
CA ALA A 150 0.76 8.78 23.31
C ALA A 150 0.96 7.28 23.04
N ALA A 151 2.10 6.72 23.47
CA ALA A 151 2.40 5.31 23.32
C ALA A 151 1.45 4.42 24.13
N SER A 152 1.19 4.76 25.40
CA SER A 152 0.30 3.99 26.27
C SER A 152 -1.17 4.09 25.85
N ALA A 153 -1.66 5.28 25.50
CA ALA A 153 -3.01 5.49 24.98
C ALA A 153 -3.20 4.82 23.61
N GLY A 154 -2.21 4.93 22.71
CA GLY A 154 -2.23 4.26 21.41
C GLY A 154 -2.25 2.74 21.53
N LEU A 155 -1.48 2.16 22.45
CA LEU A 155 -1.48 0.72 22.72
C LEU A 155 -2.82 0.24 23.28
N ALA A 156 -3.40 0.96 24.24
CA ALA A 156 -4.71 0.63 24.78
C ALA A 156 -5.80 0.69 23.69
N PHE A 157 -5.76 1.73 22.85
CA PHE A 157 -6.66 1.89 21.72
C PHE A 157 -6.52 0.74 20.72
N PHE A 158 -5.29 0.35 20.38
CA PHE A 158 -4.99 -0.77 19.49
C PHE A 158 -5.53 -2.10 20.01
N ILE A 159 -5.30 -2.42 21.29
CA ILE A 159 -5.77 -3.67 21.90
C ILE A 159 -7.29 -3.76 21.83
N VAL A 160 -8.00 -2.68 22.16
CA VAL A 160 -9.47 -2.66 22.09
C VAL A 160 -9.96 -2.83 20.65
N ALA A 161 -9.33 -2.13 19.69
CA ALA A 161 -9.68 -2.27 18.27
C ALA A 161 -9.54 -3.71 17.78
N VAL A 162 -8.41 -4.35 18.10
CA VAL A 162 -8.11 -5.73 17.69
C VAL A 162 -9.09 -6.71 18.33
N ILE A 163 -9.39 -6.56 19.63
CA ILE A 163 -10.35 -7.44 20.31
C ILE A 163 -11.73 -7.31 19.68
N LEU A 164 -12.20 -6.08 19.41
CA LEU A 164 -13.50 -5.86 18.79
C LEU A 164 -13.57 -6.41 17.37
N ASP A 165 -12.54 -6.21 16.55
CA ASP A 165 -12.46 -6.79 15.21
C ASP A 165 -12.52 -8.34 15.27
N ARG A 166 -11.76 -8.96 16.17
CA ARG A 166 -11.75 -10.42 16.33
C ARG A 166 -13.09 -10.99 16.79
N ILE A 167 -13.86 -10.24 17.58
CA ILE A 167 -15.21 -10.65 18.01
C ILE A 167 -16.21 -10.52 16.85
N ALA A 168 -16.05 -9.52 16.00
CA ALA A 168 -17.00 -9.15 14.95
C ALA A 168 -16.76 -9.85 13.58
N GLN A 169 -15.64 -10.55 13.40
CA GLN A 169 -15.34 -11.29 12.16
C GLN A 169 -16.38 -12.39 11.86
N PRO A 170 -16.88 -12.49 10.62
CA PRO A 170 -17.81 -13.54 10.19
C PRO A 170 -17.13 -14.91 10.10
N SER A 171 -17.89 -15.98 10.37
CA SER A 171 -17.41 -17.36 10.50
C SER A 171 -16.92 -18.01 9.20
N SER A 172 -17.10 -17.37 8.03
CA SER A 172 -16.85 -17.98 6.72
C SER A 172 -15.59 -17.48 6.01
N ALA A 173 -14.88 -16.48 6.56
CA ALA A 173 -13.72 -15.87 5.89
C ALA A 173 -12.41 -16.70 5.97
N GLY A 174 -12.47 -17.94 6.46
CA GLY A 174 -11.32 -18.85 6.48
C GLY A 174 -11.43 -19.87 7.60
N GLY A 175 -12.11 -20.99 7.34
CA GLY A 175 -12.03 -22.27 8.08
C GLY A 175 -12.34 -22.29 9.59
N GLY A 176 -12.52 -21.15 10.25
CA GLY A 176 -12.71 -21.04 11.70
C GLY A 176 -13.99 -20.31 12.06
N THR A 177 -14.75 -20.88 13.00
CA THR A 177 -15.94 -20.21 13.57
C THR A 177 -15.52 -18.95 14.34
N SER A 178 -16.38 -17.90 14.30
CA SER A 178 -16.10 -16.64 14.99
C SER A 178 -15.89 -16.83 16.50
N LEU A 179 -15.07 -15.98 17.13
CA LEU A 179 -14.79 -16.09 18.57
C LEU A 179 -16.07 -16.00 19.41
N ALA A 180 -17.04 -15.19 18.99
CA ALA A 180 -18.37 -15.13 19.60
C ALA A 180 -19.15 -16.44 19.46
N ALA A 181 -19.11 -17.09 18.29
CA ALA A 181 -19.73 -18.39 18.08
C ALA A 181 -19.07 -19.47 18.96
N ARG A 182 -17.75 -19.41 19.13
CA ARG A 182 -16.99 -20.31 20.03
C ARG A 182 -17.37 -20.09 21.50
N VAL A 183 -17.39 -18.84 21.97
CA VAL A 183 -17.80 -18.57 23.36
C VAL A 183 -19.24 -19.03 23.61
N THR A 184 -20.13 -18.80 22.64
CA THR A 184 -21.55 -19.19 22.75
C THR A 184 -21.73 -20.71 22.68
N SER A 185 -21.02 -21.42 21.81
CA SER A 185 -21.10 -22.88 21.73
C SER A 185 -20.47 -23.55 22.95
N ALA A 186 -19.39 -22.98 23.49
CA ALA A 186 -18.80 -23.43 24.76
C ALA A 186 -19.78 -23.26 25.94
N TRP A 187 -20.48 -22.13 26.00
CA TRP A 187 -21.52 -21.88 27.00
C TRP A 187 -22.73 -22.81 26.84
N ARG A 188 -23.21 -22.99 25.60
CA ARG A 188 -24.36 -23.85 25.30
C ARG A 188 -24.07 -25.31 25.60
N ASN A 189 -22.85 -25.75 25.35
CA ASN A 189 -22.38 -27.11 25.60
C ASN A 189 -21.66 -27.27 26.95
N ALA A 190 -21.83 -26.31 27.88
CA ALA A 190 -21.16 -26.34 29.19
C ALA A 190 -21.48 -27.60 30.03
N ARG A 191 -22.63 -28.25 29.78
CA ARG A 191 -23.02 -29.50 30.43
C ARG A 191 -22.48 -30.76 29.74
N ARG A 192 -22.03 -30.65 28.49
CA ARG A 192 -21.49 -31.76 27.66
C ARG A 192 -20.25 -31.27 26.90
N PRO A 193 -19.13 -31.04 27.58
CA PRO A 193 -17.92 -30.48 26.97
C PRO A 193 -17.30 -31.40 25.92
N GLU A 194 -17.60 -32.70 25.95
CA GLU A 194 -17.12 -33.70 24.98
C GLU A 194 -17.51 -33.36 23.54
N VAL A 195 -18.66 -32.73 23.32
CA VAL A 195 -19.14 -32.32 21.98
C VAL A 195 -18.23 -31.26 21.34
N LEU A 196 -17.46 -30.52 22.14
CA LEU A 196 -16.51 -29.53 21.66
C LEU A 196 -15.19 -30.18 21.19
N LEU A 197 -14.93 -31.44 21.55
CA LEU A 197 -13.71 -32.14 21.11
C LEU A 197 -13.83 -32.61 19.64
N ASP A 198 -15.05 -32.85 19.17
CA ASP A 198 -15.32 -33.23 17.79
C ASP A 198 -15.50 -32.00 16.87
N ASP A 199 -15.60 -30.79 17.46
CA ASP A 199 -15.71 -29.54 16.73
C ASP A 199 -14.31 -29.07 16.28
N PRO A 200 -14.03 -28.99 14.97
CA PRO A 200 -12.75 -28.51 14.45
C PRO A 200 -12.44 -27.07 14.88
N ALA A 201 -13.43 -26.29 15.34
CA ALA A 201 -13.21 -24.96 15.91
C ALA A 201 -12.58 -24.96 17.32
N PHE A 202 -12.61 -26.08 18.04
CA PHE A 202 -12.12 -26.19 19.42
C PHE A 202 -11.03 -27.22 19.58
N ASN A 203 -11.01 -28.25 18.72
CA ASN A 203 -9.97 -29.26 18.70
C ASN A 203 -9.01 -29.04 17.51
N PRO A 204 -7.78 -28.56 17.75
CA PRO A 204 -6.77 -28.41 16.70
C PRO A 204 -6.42 -29.73 16.00
N GLY A 205 -6.63 -30.87 16.66
CA GLY A 205 -6.44 -32.20 16.07
C GLY A 205 -7.48 -32.53 15.01
N ALA A 206 -8.77 -32.30 15.31
CA ALA A 206 -9.86 -32.47 14.35
C ALA A 206 -9.74 -31.49 13.17
N ALA A 207 -9.33 -30.24 13.44
CA ALA A 207 -9.06 -29.25 12.39
C ALA A 207 -7.93 -29.71 11.44
N ARG A 208 -6.83 -30.25 11.99
CA ARG A 208 -5.73 -30.81 11.19
C ARG A 208 -6.16 -32.01 10.36
N GLU A 209 -7.11 -32.81 10.84
CA GLU A 209 -7.60 -33.99 10.14
C GLU A 209 -8.53 -33.59 8.98
N GLU A 210 -9.40 -32.61 9.19
CA GLU A 210 -10.20 -31.99 8.13
C GLU A 210 -9.34 -31.23 7.11
N GLU A 211 -8.31 -30.53 7.58
CA GLU A 211 -7.33 -29.83 6.73
C GLU A 211 -6.49 -30.82 5.94
N LYS A 212 -6.06 -31.95 6.53
CA LYS A 212 -5.42 -33.06 5.82
C LYS A 212 -6.33 -33.72 4.80
N LEU A 213 -7.62 -33.85 5.08
CA LEU A 213 -8.60 -34.39 4.13
C LEU A 213 -8.83 -33.42 2.97
N LYS A 214 -8.89 -32.11 3.24
CA LYS A 214 -8.95 -31.05 2.21
C LYS A 214 -7.66 -30.97 1.40
N GLU A 215 -6.49 -31.02 2.04
CA GLU A 215 -5.19 -31.09 1.39
C GLU A 215 -5.10 -32.36 0.55
N ALA A 216 -5.53 -33.53 1.04
CA ALA A 216 -5.56 -34.76 0.26
C ALA A 216 -6.50 -34.66 -0.95
N ALA A 217 -7.66 -34.01 -0.80
CA ALA A 217 -8.59 -33.77 -1.88
C ALA A 217 -8.10 -32.72 -2.92
N ASP A 218 -7.30 -31.73 -2.49
CA ASP A 218 -6.65 -30.77 -3.39
C ASP A 218 -5.37 -31.33 -4.04
N VAL A 219 -4.65 -32.24 -3.36
CA VAL A 219 -3.51 -32.97 -3.91
C VAL A 219 -3.96 -33.91 -5.05
N ASP A 220 -5.16 -34.47 -4.95
CA ASP A 220 -5.78 -35.28 -6.02
C ASP A 220 -6.18 -34.44 -7.25
N ARG A 221 -6.25 -33.09 -7.14
CA ARG A 221 -6.55 -32.16 -8.25
C ARG A 221 -5.34 -31.73 -9.09
N GLY A 222 -4.17 -32.32 -8.87
CA GLY A 222 -3.00 -32.16 -9.73
C GLY A 222 -1.86 -31.39 -9.06
N SER A 223 -0.73 -32.05 -8.87
CA SER A 223 0.47 -31.47 -8.29
C SER A 223 1.08 -30.40 -9.23
N MET A 224 1.28 -29.18 -8.73
CA MET A 224 2.04 -28.14 -9.44
C MET A 224 3.49 -28.60 -9.72
N ALA A 225 4.11 -28.12 -10.79
CA ALA A 225 5.48 -28.48 -11.15
C ALA A 225 6.45 -28.14 -10.01
N LEU A 226 7.23 -29.09 -9.50
CA LEU A 226 8.27 -28.83 -8.48
C LEU A 226 9.38 -27.91 -9.01
N VAL A 227 10.10 -27.22 -8.11
CA VAL A 227 11.23 -26.35 -8.49
C VAL A 227 12.40 -27.20 -8.99
N GLY A 228 12.65 -27.17 -10.30
CA GLY A 228 13.73 -27.91 -10.95
C GLY A 228 15.13 -27.38 -10.63
N ALA A 229 16.17 -28.18 -10.82
CA ALA A 229 17.55 -27.83 -10.49
C ALA A 229 18.03 -26.54 -11.19
N ALA A 230 17.64 -26.35 -12.45
CA ALA A 230 17.95 -25.15 -13.22
C ALA A 230 17.20 -23.90 -12.71
N GLU A 231 15.99 -24.05 -12.16
CA GLU A 231 15.25 -22.94 -11.55
C GLU A 231 15.91 -22.56 -10.21
N ARG A 232 16.29 -23.55 -9.39
CA ARG A 232 16.96 -23.35 -8.10
C ARG A 232 18.25 -22.54 -8.21
N SER A 233 19.10 -22.83 -9.19
CA SER A 233 20.37 -22.10 -9.34
C SER A 233 20.15 -20.61 -9.60
N ARG A 234 19.13 -20.25 -10.38
CA ARG A 234 18.82 -18.85 -10.72
C ARG A 234 18.16 -18.11 -9.56
N ILE A 235 17.31 -18.80 -8.79
CA ILE A 235 16.79 -18.31 -7.52
C ILE A 235 17.94 -17.95 -6.58
N LEU A 236 18.93 -18.85 -6.45
CA LEU A 236 20.10 -18.62 -5.58
C LEU A 236 20.96 -17.45 -6.06
N VAL A 237 21.15 -17.27 -7.38
CA VAL A 237 21.87 -16.09 -7.90
C VAL A 237 21.13 -14.80 -7.55
N ALA A 238 19.81 -14.76 -7.75
CA ALA A 238 19.00 -13.60 -7.39
C ALA A 238 19.08 -13.28 -5.89
N ALA A 239 18.96 -14.32 -5.05
CA ALA A 239 19.05 -14.20 -3.59
C ALA A 239 20.44 -13.73 -3.13
N ALA A 240 21.51 -14.25 -3.72
CA ALA A 240 22.88 -13.85 -3.40
C ALA A 240 23.12 -12.37 -3.74
N GLY A 241 22.68 -11.92 -4.92
CA GLY A 241 22.75 -10.50 -5.29
C GLY A 241 21.95 -9.61 -4.35
N GLY A 242 20.73 -10.01 -4.01
CA GLY A 242 19.89 -9.28 -3.04
C GLY A 242 20.52 -9.21 -1.65
N LEU A 243 21.15 -10.28 -1.18
CA LEU A 243 21.83 -10.30 0.12
C LEU A 243 23.07 -9.39 0.12
N ILE A 244 23.87 -9.41 -0.95
CA ILE A 244 25.02 -8.51 -1.12
C ILE A 244 24.54 -7.04 -1.08
N ALA A 245 23.46 -6.71 -1.79
CA ALA A 245 22.90 -5.37 -1.81
C ALA A 245 22.29 -4.94 -0.46
N ALA A 246 21.69 -5.86 0.30
CA ALA A 246 21.17 -5.57 1.62
C ALA A 246 22.31 -5.28 2.63
N VAL A 247 23.39 -6.06 2.58
CA VAL A 247 24.56 -5.87 3.45
C VAL A 247 25.36 -4.63 3.06
N SER A 248 25.39 -4.26 1.77
CA SER A 248 26.15 -3.08 1.32
C SER A 248 25.64 -1.77 1.91
N VAL A 249 24.39 -1.70 2.36
CA VAL A 249 23.84 -0.51 3.03
C VAL A 249 24.48 -0.27 4.40
N LEU A 250 25.12 -1.29 4.99
CA LEU A 250 25.89 -1.16 6.24
C LEU A 250 27.32 -0.65 6.01
N LEU A 251 27.81 -0.71 4.77
CA LEU A 251 29.12 -0.18 4.38
C LEU A 251 29.05 1.34 4.13
N PRO A 252 30.19 2.04 4.11
CA PRO A 252 30.24 3.47 3.79
C PRO A 252 29.67 3.76 2.39
N TRP A 253 28.68 4.65 2.29
CA TRP A 253 28.10 5.12 1.03
C TRP A 253 28.62 6.50 0.62
N ALA A 254 28.96 7.34 1.60
CA ALA A 254 29.58 8.65 1.40
C ALA A 254 30.75 8.78 2.37
N ASN A 255 31.83 9.44 1.92
CA ASN A 255 32.90 9.90 2.80
C ASN A 255 32.99 11.42 2.77
N ASP A 256 33.55 11.95 3.84
CA ASP A 256 33.73 13.37 4.11
C ASP A 256 32.36 14.02 4.30
N ALA A 257 31.70 14.50 3.24
CA ALA A 257 30.37 15.10 3.31
C ALA A 257 29.24 14.19 2.77
N GLY A 258 27.99 14.55 3.03
CA GLY A 258 26.83 13.80 2.52
C GLY A 258 26.33 14.30 1.17
N LEU A 259 26.14 13.38 0.22
CA LEU A 259 25.75 13.69 -1.17
C LEU A 259 24.41 14.44 -1.24
N ILE A 260 23.35 13.80 -0.73
CA ILE A 260 21.98 14.35 -0.78
C ILE A 260 21.71 15.25 0.43
N SER A 261 22.31 14.95 1.60
CA SER A 261 22.16 15.80 2.80
C SER A 261 22.83 17.16 2.63
N GLY A 262 23.88 17.26 1.80
CA GLY A 262 24.58 18.51 1.51
C GLY A 262 23.69 19.60 0.89
N TYR A 263 22.70 19.24 0.07
CA TYR A 263 21.68 20.20 -0.40
C TYR A 263 20.80 20.76 0.72
N SER A 264 20.76 20.06 1.86
CA SER A 264 19.78 20.24 2.90
C SER A 264 20.35 20.83 4.18
N ARG A 265 21.66 21.09 4.29
CA ARG A 265 22.29 21.66 5.51
C ARG A 265 23.48 22.55 5.17
N ARG A 266 23.63 23.68 5.87
CA ARG A 266 24.85 24.52 5.83
C ARG A 266 26.04 23.94 6.62
N ALA A 267 25.79 22.95 7.49
CA ALA A 267 26.82 22.43 8.41
C ALA A 267 27.66 21.27 7.83
N ASP A 268 27.27 20.70 6.68
CA ASP A 268 27.96 19.56 6.05
C ASP A 268 29.05 20.04 5.06
N GLU A 269 29.48 21.31 5.12
CA GLU A 269 30.42 21.91 4.15
C GLU A 269 31.85 21.32 4.26
N ASP A 270 32.27 20.86 5.45
CA ASP A 270 33.55 20.16 5.65
C ASP A 270 33.47 19.17 6.83
N LEU A 271 33.39 17.88 6.50
CA LEU A 271 33.38 16.76 7.43
C LEU A 271 34.55 15.80 7.13
N ALA A 272 35.68 16.35 6.70
CA ALA A 272 36.85 15.60 6.25
C ALA A 272 37.25 14.43 7.18
N GLY A 273 37.47 13.26 6.59
CA GLY A 273 37.90 12.04 7.27
C GLY A 273 36.78 11.22 7.93
N GLN A 274 35.51 11.64 7.82
CA GLN A 274 34.37 10.85 8.28
C GLN A 274 33.82 9.94 7.18
N SER A 275 33.14 8.87 7.57
CA SER A 275 32.48 7.95 6.62
C SER A 275 31.10 7.56 7.14
N PHE A 276 30.12 7.52 6.23
CA PHE A 276 28.72 7.36 6.57
C PHE A 276 28.13 6.16 5.84
N SER A 277 27.43 5.29 6.58
CA SER A 277 26.78 4.12 5.98
C SER A 277 25.58 4.49 5.12
N GLY A 278 25.08 3.55 4.32
CA GLY A 278 23.88 3.74 3.50
C GLY A 278 22.61 4.09 4.29
N LEU A 279 22.56 3.83 5.60
CA LEU A 279 21.41 4.16 6.47
C LEU A 279 21.57 5.50 7.22
N ALA A 280 22.77 6.08 7.19
CA ALA A 280 23.06 7.34 7.86
C ALA A 280 22.40 8.52 7.12
N ALA A 281 22.04 9.58 7.86
CA ALA A 281 21.41 10.76 7.29
C ALA A 281 22.32 11.49 6.29
N SER A 282 23.62 11.57 6.60
CA SER A 282 24.69 12.10 5.75
C SER A 282 25.31 11.05 4.82
N GLY A 283 24.81 9.81 4.81
CA GLY A 283 25.24 8.76 3.90
C GLY A 283 24.18 8.50 2.83
N GLY A 284 23.81 7.23 2.65
CA GLY A 284 22.81 6.82 1.65
C GLY A 284 21.36 7.24 1.97
N SER A 285 21.06 7.64 3.21
CA SER A 285 19.76 8.13 3.64
C SER A 285 18.58 7.25 3.14
N TRP A 286 17.52 7.85 2.59
CA TRP A 286 16.36 7.09 2.11
C TRP A 286 16.64 6.28 0.84
N PHE A 287 17.67 6.60 0.05
CA PHE A 287 18.09 5.73 -1.05
C PHE A 287 18.58 4.38 -0.53
N GLY A 288 19.40 4.37 0.53
CA GLY A 288 19.85 3.15 1.18
C GLY A 288 18.70 2.35 1.80
N ILE A 289 17.72 3.02 2.42
CA ILE A 289 16.52 2.36 2.98
C ILE A 289 15.69 1.69 1.88
N VAL A 290 15.44 2.39 0.76
CA VAL A 290 14.68 1.83 -0.37
C VAL A 290 15.41 0.63 -0.98
N VAL A 291 16.74 0.73 -1.19
CA VAL A 291 17.57 -0.38 -1.66
C VAL A 291 17.52 -1.57 -0.71
N LEU A 292 17.60 -1.34 0.60
CA LEU A 292 17.49 -2.40 1.61
C LEU A 292 16.14 -3.12 1.54
N LEU A 293 15.03 -2.38 1.55
CA LEU A 293 13.69 -2.98 1.54
C LEU A 293 13.41 -3.78 0.27
N LEU A 294 13.83 -3.25 -0.89
CA LEU A 294 13.68 -3.95 -2.17
C LEU A 294 14.57 -5.19 -2.25
N SER A 295 15.81 -5.09 -1.76
CA SER A 295 16.75 -6.23 -1.71
C SER A 295 16.26 -7.35 -0.78
N LEU A 296 15.71 -6.99 0.39
CA LEU A 296 15.07 -7.94 1.30
C LEU A 296 13.83 -8.60 0.66
N THR A 297 13.09 -7.86 -0.17
CA THR A 297 11.96 -8.42 -0.92
C THR A 297 12.44 -9.49 -1.91
N VAL A 298 13.55 -9.26 -2.62
CA VAL A 298 14.16 -10.28 -3.52
C VAL A 298 14.53 -11.56 -2.74
N VAL A 299 15.18 -11.40 -1.59
CA VAL A 299 15.58 -12.53 -0.74
C VAL A 299 14.35 -13.26 -0.17
N ALA A 300 13.33 -12.52 0.25
CA ALA A 300 12.08 -13.08 0.74
C ALA A 300 11.33 -13.87 -0.35
N SER A 301 11.28 -13.34 -1.57
CA SER A 301 10.70 -14.04 -2.73
C SER A 301 11.46 -15.34 -3.02
N ALA A 302 12.79 -15.30 -3.02
CA ALA A 302 13.61 -16.50 -3.22
C ALA A 302 13.38 -17.56 -2.13
N ALA A 303 13.36 -17.15 -0.86
CA ALA A 303 13.13 -18.04 0.28
C ALA A 303 11.72 -18.65 0.24
N ALA A 304 10.69 -17.81 0.06
CA ALA A 304 9.30 -18.25 -0.02
C ALA A 304 9.12 -19.29 -1.13
N TYR A 305 9.68 -19.02 -2.31
CA TYR A 305 9.53 -19.89 -3.47
C TYR A 305 10.34 -21.19 -3.39
N LEU A 306 11.43 -21.24 -2.61
CA LEU A 306 12.15 -22.47 -2.30
C LEU A 306 11.45 -23.34 -1.24
N ILE A 307 10.73 -22.71 -0.30
CA ILE A 307 10.01 -23.41 0.78
C ILE A 307 8.65 -23.93 0.30
N LYS A 308 7.84 -23.05 -0.30
CA LYS A 308 6.48 -23.33 -0.77
C LYS A 308 6.25 -22.67 -2.13
N PRO A 309 6.54 -23.38 -3.23
CA PRO A 309 6.43 -22.84 -4.58
C PRO A 309 4.97 -22.65 -5.05
N ASP A 310 4.03 -23.20 -4.28
CA ASP A 310 2.57 -23.23 -4.43
C ASP A 310 1.85 -22.11 -3.67
N MET A 311 2.39 -21.67 -2.52
CA MET A 311 1.77 -20.64 -1.65
C MET A 311 2.32 -19.22 -1.84
N GLY A 312 2.99 -18.94 -2.96
CA GLY A 312 3.55 -17.62 -3.23
C GLY A 312 2.46 -16.55 -3.34
N GLY A 313 2.33 -15.68 -2.34
CA GLY A 313 1.61 -14.41 -2.50
C GLY A 313 2.18 -13.65 -3.69
N ARG A 314 1.34 -12.91 -4.43
CA ARG A 314 1.70 -12.26 -5.72
C ARG A 314 2.95 -11.35 -5.67
N TRP A 315 3.35 -10.89 -4.48
CA TRP A 315 4.54 -10.06 -4.27
C TRP A 315 5.83 -10.86 -4.05
N LEU A 316 5.71 -12.15 -3.72
CA LEU A 316 6.82 -13.08 -3.42
C LEU A 316 7.07 -14.09 -4.56
N ALA A 317 6.46 -13.86 -5.72
CA ALA A 317 6.62 -14.66 -6.93
C ALA A 317 7.85 -14.20 -7.75
N PRO A 318 8.24 -14.90 -8.84
CA PRO A 318 9.42 -14.54 -9.63
C PRO A 318 9.34 -13.14 -10.26
N ASP A 319 8.14 -12.70 -10.66
CA ASP A 319 7.85 -11.33 -11.08
C ASP A 319 8.03 -10.33 -9.93
N GLY A 320 7.57 -10.70 -8.72
CA GLY A 320 7.90 -10.11 -7.42
C GLY A 320 9.37 -9.76 -7.24
N ALA A 321 10.21 -10.80 -7.32
CA ALA A 321 11.66 -10.66 -7.21
C ALA A 321 12.24 -9.77 -8.31
N THR A 322 11.73 -9.86 -9.53
CA THR A 322 12.28 -9.14 -10.68
C THR A 322 12.01 -7.65 -10.63
N PHE A 323 10.77 -7.23 -10.36
CA PHE A 323 10.51 -5.79 -10.26
C PHE A 323 11.24 -5.19 -9.05
N ALA A 324 11.35 -5.92 -7.93
CA ALA A 324 12.07 -5.44 -6.75
C ALA A 324 13.57 -5.29 -7.04
N ALA A 325 14.18 -6.27 -7.71
CA ALA A 325 15.60 -6.23 -8.07
C ALA A 325 15.91 -5.09 -9.06
N VAL A 326 15.09 -4.93 -10.11
CA VAL A 326 15.25 -3.84 -11.10
C VAL A 326 15.05 -2.48 -10.43
N ALA A 327 14.05 -2.32 -9.58
CA ALA A 327 13.81 -1.08 -8.85
C ALA A 327 14.95 -0.74 -7.89
N SER A 328 15.50 -1.75 -7.20
CA SER A 328 16.64 -1.59 -6.31
C SER A 328 17.90 -1.17 -7.07
N PHE A 329 18.13 -1.76 -8.24
CA PHE A 329 19.23 -1.37 -9.12
C PHE A 329 19.11 0.09 -9.59
N ILE A 330 17.92 0.48 -10.07
CA ILE A 330 17.65 1.86 -10.50
C ILE A 330 17.87 2.85 -9.36
N THR A 331 17.40 2.52 -8.15
CA THR A 331 17.54 3.40 -6.98
C THR A 331 19.01 3.54 -6.55
N ALA A 332 19.76 2.42 -6.49
CA ALA A 332 21.19 2.44 -6.16
C ALA A 332 22.01 3.21 -7.21
N LEU A 333 21.70 2.98 -8.49
CA LEU A 333 22.35 3.65 -9.61
C LEU A 333 22.03 5.15 -9.62
N ALA A 334 20.79 5.54 -9.31
CA ALA A 334 20.41 6.94 -9.20
C ALA A 334 21.20 7.68 -8.12
N TYR A 335 21.45 7.06 -6.96
CA TYR A 335 22.30 7.66 -5.94
C TYR A 335 23.73 7.89 -6.46
N LEU A 336 24.32 6.91 -7.16
CA LEU A 336 25.66 7.02 -7.74
C LEU A 336 25.76 8.10 -8.84
N LEU A 337 24.64 8.38 -9.53
CA LEU A 337 24.56 9.36 -10.61
C LEU A 337 24.13 10.75 -10.14
N ALA A 338 23.71 10.88 -8.88
CA ALA A 338 23.37 12.18 -8.30
C ALA A 338 24.61 13.05 -8.16
N ARG A 339 24.47 14.33 -8.48
CA ARG A 339 25.56 15.30 -8.34
C ARG A 339 25.59 15.89 -6.93
N PRO A 340 26.77 16.04 -6.30
CA PRO A 340 26.88 16.76 -5.03
C PRO A 340 26.48 18.22 -5.21
N SER A 341 26.07 18.85 -4.12
CA SER A 341 25.74 20.28 -4.11
C SER A 341 27.01 21.13 -4.29
N ASP A 342 26.89 22.27 -4.96
CA ASP A 342 27.97 23.23 -5.13
C ASP A 342 28.50 23.81 -3.79
N PHE A 343 27.72 23.68 -2.71
CA PHE A 343 28.11 24.12 -1.37
C PHE A 343 28.96 23.10 -0.61
N VAL A 344 29.07 21.86 -1.08
CA VAL A 344 29.82 20.81 -0.38
C VAL A 344 31.28 20.79 -0.85
N VAL A 345 32.21 20.85 0.10
CA VAL A 345 33.64 20.70 -0.16
C VAL A 345 34.04 19.23 0.15
N ASP A 346 34.81 18.62 -0.76
CA ASP A 346 35.47 17.31 -0.59
C ASP A 346 34.59 16.03 -0.50
N TYR A 347 33.47 15.93 -1.22
CA TYR A 347 32.70 14.67 -1.32
C TYR A 347 33.39 13.53 -2.09
N SER A 348 33.33 12.30 -1.55
CA SER A 348 33.64 11.08 -2.31
C SER A 348 32.67 9.92 -2.05
N HIS A 349 32.48 9.06 -3.06
CA HIS A 349 31.64 7.87 -2.94
C HIS A 349 32.33 6.81 -2.07
N GLY A 350 31.59 6.29 -1.08
CA GLY A 350 32.03 5.14 -0.30
C GLY A 350 31.90 3.82 -1.08
N VAL A 351 32.69 2.81 -0.68
CA VAL A 351 32.72 1.48 -1.33
C VAL A 351 31.34 0.80 -1.31
N GLY A 352 30.52 1.07 -0.30
CA GLY A 352 29.19 0.50 -0.12
C GLY A 352 28.22 0.77 -1.28
N VAL A 353 28.26 1.95 -1.91
CA VAL A 353 27.38 2.25 -3.07
C VAL A 353 27.75 1.38 -4.26
N TYR A 354 29.05 1.21 -4.53
CA TYR A 354 29.50 0.35 -5.64
C TYR A 354 29.12 -1.11 -5.42
N VAL A 355 29.28 -1.61 -4.18
CA VAL A 355 28.82 -2.96 -3.81
C VAL A 355 27.30 -3.08 -3.92
N ALA A 356 26.54 -2.02 -3.59
CA ALA A 356 25.09 -1.99 -3.77
C ALA A 356 24.69 -2.10 -5.25
N VAL A 357 25.30 -1.30 -6.13
CA VAL A 357 25.02 -1.33 -7.57
C VAL A 357 25.37 -2.69 -8.17
N LEU A 358 26.53 -3.27 -7.79
CA LEU A 358 26.92 -4.59 -8.25
C LEU A 358 25.97 -5.69 -7.74
N GLY A 359 25.64 -5.69 -6.45
CA GLY A 359 24.72 -6.66 -5.84
C GLY A 359 23.32 -6.61 -6.45
N THR A 360 22.78 -5.40 -6.63
CA THR A 360 21.47 -5.19 -7.26
C THR A 360 21.47 -5.55 -8.75
N LEU A 361 22.57 -5.33 -9.47
CA LEU A 361 22.73 -5.78 -10.87
C LEU A 361 22.71 -7.31 -10.96
N VAL A 362 23.43 -8.00 -10.07
CA VAL A 362 23.42 -9.48 -9.98
C VAL A 362 22.02 -9.98 -9.62
N ALA A 363 21.33 -9.31 -8.69
CA ALA A 363 19.96 -9.64 -8.32
C ALA A 363 18.99 -9.47 -9.51
N ALA A 364 19.11 -8.38 -10.28
CA ALA A 364 18.29 -8.11 -11.45
C ALA A 364 18.53 -9.14 -12.57
N ALA A 365 19.79 -9.45 -12.86
CA ALA A 365 20.15 -10.48 -13.84
C ALA A 365 19.68 -11.88 -13.41
N GLY A 366 19.85 -12.24 -12.13
CA GLY A 366 19.43 -13.51 -11.57
C GLY A 366 17.91 -13.70 -11.58
N SER A 367 17.17 -12.65 -11.21
CA SER A 367 15.69 -12.67 -11.20
C SER A 367 15.10 -12.71 -12.62
N LEU A 368 15.66 -11.97 -13.57
CA LEU A 368 15.28 -12.06 -14.99
C LEU A 368 15.56 -13.46 -15.56
N ALA A 369 16.72 -14.04 -15.25
CA ALA A 369 17.03 -15.40 -15.67
C ALA A 369 16.08 -16.42 -15.03
N TRP A 370 15.71 -16.23 -13.77
CA TRP A 370 14.73 -17.06 -13.06
C TRP A 370 13.36 -17.00 -13.74
N MET A 371 12.81 -15.81 -13.98
CA MET A 371 11.56 -15.65 -14.73
C MET A 371 11.65 -16.27 -16.14
N ALA A 372 12.79 -16.17 -16.82
CA ALA A 372 12.93 -16.72 -18.16
C ALA A 372 12.68 -18.24 -18.24
N ILE A 373 12.78 -18.99 -17.13
CA ILE A 373 12.62 -20.45 -17.07
C ILE A 373 11.48 -20.90 -16.16
N ALA A 374 11.02 -20.04 -15.24
CA ALA A 374 9.91 -20.36 -14.36
C ALA A 374 8.70 -20.91 -15.15
N PRO A 375 8.07 -22.01 -14.69
CA PRO A 375 6.94 -22.63 -15.37
C PRO A 375 5.66 -21.83 -15.06
N HIS A 376 5.53 -20.65 -15.65
CA HIS A 376 4.34 -19.79 -15.52
C HIS A 376 3.57 -19.71 -16.83
N ALA A 377 2.25 -19.72 -16.72
CA ALA A 377 1.30 -19.60 -17.82
C ALA A 377 0.15 -18.66 -17.42
N PRO A 378 -0.49 -17.97 -18.38
CA PRO A 378 -1.61 -17.09 -18.06
C PRO A 378 -2.85 -17.91 -17.68
N ARG A 379 -3.59 -17.47 -16.64
CA ARG A 379 -4.85 -18.10 -16.16
C ARG A 379 -5.89 -18.29 -17.27
N ARG A 380 -5.89 -17.38 -18.25
CA ARG A 380 -6.69 -17.42 -19.46
C ARG A 380 -5.78 -17.08 -20.62
N PRO A 381 -5.90 -17.74 -21.79
CA PRO A 381 -5.12 -17.38 -22.96
C PRO A 381 -5.30 -15.88 -23.23
N LEU A 382 -4.19 -15.15 -23.35
CA LEU A 382 -4.25 -13.75 -23.66
C LEU A 382 -4.85 -13.59 -25.05
N LYS A 383 -5.79 -12.66 -25.19
CA LYS A 383 -6.38 -12.37 -26.51
C LYS A 383 -5.23 -12.01 -27.46
N VAL A 384 -5.31 -12.47 -28.72
CA VAL A 384 -4.29 -12.25 -29.76
C VAL A 384 -4.23 -10.77 -30.24
N GLY A 385 -4.52 -9.81 -29.37
CA GLY A 385 -4.63 -8.39 -29.67
C GLY A 385 -3.83 -7.54 -28.69
N VAL A 386 -3.57 -6.30 -29.11
CA VAL A 386 -2.81 -5.33 -28.32
C VAL A 386 -3.69 -4.75 -27.21
N MET A 387 -3.21 -4.75 -25.97
CA MET A 387 -3.87 -4.10 -24.84
C MET A 387 -3.64 -2.59 -24.92
N GLY A 388 -4.70 -1.81 -25.19
CA GLY A 388 -4.56 -0.35 -25.32
C GLY A 388 -4.22 0.37 -24.00
N ALA A 389 -4.73 -0.12 -22.86
CA ALA A 389 -4.60 0.59 -21.59
C ALA A 389 -3.14 0.73 -21.09
N PRO A 390 -2.29 -0.33 -21.08
CA PRO A 390 -0.89 -0.19 -20.71
C PRO A 390 -0.10 0.79 -21.60
N ILE A 391 -0.44 0.88 -22.89
CA ILE A 391 0.22 1.79 -23.84
C ILE A 391 -0.10 3.24 -23.51
N VAL A 392 -1.38 3.56 -23.32
CA VAL A 392 -1.82 4.93 -22.96
C VAL A 392 -1.18 5.36 -21.64
N MET A 393 -1.17 4.46 -20.65
CA MET A 393 -0.54 4.71 -19.35
C MET A 393 0.97 4.95 -19.49
N ALA A 394 1.67 4.12 -20.28
CA ALA A 394 3.10 4.25 -20.53
C ALA A 394 3.47 5.58 -21.23
N VAL A 395 2.71 5.98 -22.26
CA VAL A 395 2.92 7.27 -22.94
C VAL A 395 2.71 8.42 -21.97
N PHE A 396 1.63 8.39 -21.19
CA PHE A 396 1.32 9.42 -20.22
C PHE A 396 2.39 9.51 -19.11
N ALA A 397 2.91 8.37 -18.65
CA ALA A 397 4.01 8.34 -17.69
C ALA A 397 5.28 9.00 -18.23
N VAL A 398 5.63 8.77 -19.50
CA VAL A 398 6.79 9.42 -20.15
C VAL A 398 6.59 10.93 -20.23
N VAL A 399 5.41 11.40 -20.64
CA VAL A 399 5.10 12.84 -20.64
C VAL A 399 5.26 13.42 -19.24
N LEU A 400 4.73 12.76 -18.22
CA LEU A 400 4.83 13.22 -16.84
C LEU A 400 6.27 13.19 -16.31
N SER A 401 7.11 12.26 -16.78
CA SER A 401 8.53 12.22 -16.44
C SER A 401 9.30 13.42 -17.01
N ILE A 402 8.92 13.89 -18.22
CA ILE A 402 9.48 15.09 -18.83
C ILE A 402 9.01 16.32 -18.06
N VAL A 403 7.72 16.39 -17.70
CA VAL A 403 7.19 17.46 -16.83
C VAL A 403 7.94 17.49 -15.50
N SER A 404 8.18 16.33 -14.88
CA SER A 404 9.00 16.21 -13.67
C SER A 404 10.38 16.82 -13.87
N MET A 405 11.09 16.47 -14.95
CA MET A 405 12.43 17.00 -15.24
C MET A 405 12.45 18.52 -15.42
N LEU A 406 11.42 19.09 -16.07
CA LEU A 406 11.30 20.52 -16.34
C LEU A 406 10.68 21.33 -15.18
N SER A 407 10.16 20.65 -14.16
CA SER A 407 9.57 21.28 -12.99
C SER A 407 10.63 21.45 -11.89
N TYR A 408 10.32 22.30 -10.90
CA TYR A 408 11.17 22.45 -9.74
C TYR A 408 11.12 21.22 -8.82
N TRP A 409 12.30 20.73 -8.45
CA TRP A 409 12.50 19.59 -7.56
C TRP A 409 12.72 20.01 -6.12
N SER A 410 13.28 21.19 -5.90
CA SER A 410 13.42 21.77 -4.56
C SER A 410 13.43 23.29 -4.62
N ILE A 411 13.05 23.89 -3.50
CA ILE A 411 13.08 25.34 -3.28
C ILE A 411 13.95 25.60 -2.07
N ASP A 412 14.98 26.42 -2.25
CA ASP A 412 15.81 26.93 -1.15
C ASP A 412 15.41 28.36 -0.81
N GLY A 413 14.88 28.53 0.41
CA GLY A 413 14.52 29.84 1.00
C GLY A 413 15.47 30.27 2.12
N ARG A 414 16.69 29.73 2.18
CA ARG A 414 17.63 29.99 3.30
C ARG A 414 18.44 31.26 3.18
N GLN A 415 18.44 31.97 2.05
CA GLN A 415 19.21 33.20 1.94
C GLN A 415 18.84 34.19 3.04
N ASP A 416 19.85 34.72 3.73
CA ASP A 416 19.66 35.60 4.88
C ASP A 416 18.84 36.83 4.43
N ALA A 417 17.86 37.22 5.23
CA ALA A 417 17.01 38.38 4.95
C ALA A 417 17.90 39.58 4.63
N VAL A 418 17.90 40.02 3.37
CA VAL A 418 18.60 41.24 2.98
C VAL A 418 17.77 42.39 3.51
N ILE A 419 17.98 42.76 4.78
CA ILE A 419 17.53 44.07 5.26
C ILE A 419 18.39 45.08 4.51
N THR A 420 17.88 45.56 3.37
CA THR A 420 18.53 46.61 2.61
C THR A 420 18.55 47.89 3.47
N PRO A 421 19.48 48.84 3.22
CA PRO A 421 19.51 50.11 3.94
C PRO A 421 18.16 50.86 3.91
N GLU A 422 17.37 50.68 2.85
CA GLU A 422 16.03 51.25 2.70
C GLU A 422 15.00 50.59 3.64
N ILE A 423 15.05 49.27 3.81
CA ILE A 423 14.16 48.54 4.73
C ILE A 423 14.51 48.88 6.19
N GLN A 424 15.81 49.01 6.49
CA GLN A 424 16.26 49.46 7.81
C GLN A 424 15.77 50.87 8.11
N ALA A 425 15.84 51.80 7.14
CA ALA A 425 15.33 53.15 7.31
C ALA A 425 13.81 53.19 7.57
N GLN A 426 13.01 52.32 6.93
CA GLN A 426 11.57 52.20 7.19
C GLN A 426 11.28 51.67 8.60
N ILE A 427 12.07 50.69 9.07
CA ILE A 427 11.95 50.16 10.44
C ILE A 427 12.28 51.27 11.45
N ASP A 428 13.34 52.03 11.20
CA ASP A 428 13.79 53.12 12.07
C ASP A 428 12.74 54.26 12.11
N GLU A 429 12.12 54.61 10.99
CA GLU A 429 11.03 55.59 10.91
C GLU A 429 9.82 55.18 11.77
N ILE A 430 9.44 53.90 11.74
CA ILE A 430 8.32 53.38 12.55
C ILE A 430 8.66 53.44 14.04
N PHE A 431 9.92 53.16 14.42
CA PHE A 431 10.37 53.32 15.80
C PHE A 431 10.38 54.79 16.24
N GLU A 432 10.76 55.72 15.37
CA GLU A 432 10.69 57.16 15.67
C GLU A 432 9.25 57.64 15.86
N ARG A 433 8.33 57.22 14.99
CA ARG A 433 6.89 57.55 15.12
C ARG A 433 6.28 56.98 16.40
N ALA A 434 6.69 55.78 16.81
CA ALA A 434 6.27 55.20 18.09
C ALA A 434 6.86 55.97 19.29
N ARG A 435 8.12 56.41 19.20
CA ARG A 435 8.79 57.21 20.24
C ARG A 435 8.17 58.61 20.40
N ASN A 436 7.68 59.19 19.31
CA ASN A 436 6.97 60.47 19.30
C ASN A 436 5.49 60.37 19.73
N GLY A 437 5.00 59.16 20.03
CA GLY A 437 3.63 58.91 20.47
C GLY A 437 2.58 58.94 19.35
N GLU A 438 2.99 58.93 18.09
CA GLU A 438 2.10 58.96 16.92
C GLU A 438 1.51 57.57 16.60
N VAL A 439 2.17 56.50 17.03
CA VAL A 439 1.76 55.11 16.83
C VAL A 439 1.93 54.34 18.14
N GLU A 440 0.92 53.55 18.51
CA GLU A 440 0.96 52.71 19.70
C GLU A 440 2.04 51.61 19.56
N ALA A 441 2.81 51.35 20.62
CA ALA A 441 3.98 50.46 20.56
C ALA A 441 3.64 49.04 20.03
N ALA A 442 2.46 48.52 20.38
CA ALA A 442 1.98 47.23 19.88
C ALA A 442 1.77 47.23 18.35
N VAL A 443 1.19 48.31 17.81
CA VAL A 443 0.97 48.47 16.36
C VAL A 443 2.29 48.63 15.63
N ALA A 444 3.24 49.40 16.18
CA ALA A 444 4.58 49.55 15.63
C ALA A 444 5.33 48.21 15.55
N THR A 445 5.24 47.38 16.60
CA THR A 445 5.86 46.03 16.57
C THR A 445 5.24 45.12 15.52
N THR A 446 3.92 45.18 15.29
CA THR A 446 3.26 44.41 14.22
C THR A 446 3.66 44.91 12.84
N GLN A 447 3.79 46.23 12.63
CA GLN A 447 4.23 46.81 11.36
C GLN A 447 5.67 46.42 11.04
N VAL A 448 6.59 46.50 12.01
CA VAL A 448 7.98 46.05 11.87
C VAL A 448 8.04 44.55 11.57
N ALA A 449 7.24 43.73 12.25
CA ALA A 449 7.15 42.30 11.96
C ALA A 449 6.64 42.02 10.53
N THR A 450 5.66 42.78 10.05
CA THR A 450 5.12 42.65 8.69
C THR A 450 6.15 43.06 7.64
N ILE A 451 6.90 44.14 7.88
CA ILE A 451 7.96 44.60 6.99
C ILE A 451 9.10 43.58 6.95
N ARG A 452 9.54 43.06 8.10
CA ARG A 452 10.54 41.98 8.16
C ARG A 452 10.06 40.73 7.43
N ALA A 453 8.82 40.30 7.62
CA ALA A 453 8.24 39.17 6.89
C ALA A 453 8.15 39.42 5.38
N SER A 454 7.93 40.67 4.94
CA SER A 454 7.95 41.04 3.51
C SER A 454 9.37 41.11 2.94
N ALA A 455 10.36 41.48 3.75
CA ALA A 455 11.78 41.48 3.41
C ALA A 455 12.38 40.06 3.36
N GLU A 456 11.84 39.14 4.15
CA GLU A 456 12.16 37.70 4.16
C GLU A 456 11.71 36.98 2.88
N VAL A 457 10.98 37.62 1.96
CA VAL A 457 10.67 37.07 0.62
C VAL A 457 11.86 37.25 -0.34
N ALA A 458 13.08 37.15 0.19
CA ALA A 458 14.31 37.14 -0.60
C ALA A 458 14.26 36.02 -1.65
N ASP A 459 14.85 36.30 -2.80
CA ASP A 459 14.83 35.52 -4.04
C ASP A 459 14.96 33.99 -3.76
N ARG A 460 13.87 33.25 -3.94
CA ARG A 460 13.84 31.81 -3.70
C ARG A 460 14.61 31.12 -4.81
N ILE A 461 15.68 30.40 -4.48
CA ILE A 461 16.42 29.63 -5.47
C ILE A 461 15.60 28.40 -5.82
N ILE A 462 15.16 28.34 -7.08
CA ILE A 462 14.39 27.23 -7.62
C ILE A 462 15.38 26.26 -8.27
N LEU A 463 15.48 25.06 -7.72
CA LEU A 463 16.31 23.99 -8.27
C LEU A 463 15.41 23.04 -9.07
N ASP A 464 15.59 23.01 -10.39
CA ASP A 464 14.87 22.10 -11.28
C ASP A 464 15.58 20.74 -11.42
N GLY A 465 14.95 19.83 -12.18
CA GLY A 465 15.50 18.49 -12.40
C GLY A 465 16.53 18.40 -13.53
N LYS A 466 16.86 19.51 -14.20
CA LYS A 466 17.63 19.54 -15.46
C LYS A 466 18.94 20.33 -15.32
N GLU A 467 18.91 21.48 -14.65
CA GLU A 467 20.02 22.38 -14.46
C GLU A 467 21.09 21.78 -13.54
N SER A 468 22.33 22.27 -13.70
CA SER A 468 23.49 21.76 -12.97
C SER A 468 23.48 22.09 -11.48
N ALA A 469 22.70 23.08 -11.06
CA ALA A 469 22.60 23.52 -9.67
C ALA A 469 21.83 22.52 -8.78
N GLY A 470 21.04 21.62 -9.36
CA GLY A 470 20.37 20.52 -8.66
C GLY A 470 21.10 19.19 -8.83
N ALA A 471 20.63 18.14 -8.14
CA ALA A 471 21.27 16.82 -8.19
C ALA A 471 21.23 16.11 -9.55
N GLY A 472 20.60 16.69 -10.58
CA GLY A 472 20.60 16.17 -11.95
C GLY A 472 19.83 14.87 -12.15
N LEU A 473 18.92 14.53 -11.23
CA LEU A 473 18.18 13.26 -11.27
C LEU A 473 17.00 13.27 -12.24
N GLY A 474 16.55 14.43 -12.73
CA GLY A 474 15.40 14.54 -13.63
C GLY A 474 15.61 13.82 -14.96
N ILE A 475 16.83 13.86 -15.53
CA ILE A 475 17.14 13.12 -16.77
C ILE A 475 17.04 11.60 -16.56
N TRP A 476 17.46 11.11 -15.39
CA TRP A 476 17.39 9.69 -15.05
C TRP A 476 15.96 9.22 -14.83
N VAL A 477 15.11 10.06 -14.24
CA VAL A 477 13.65 9.81 -14.17
C VAL A 477 13.08 9.63 -15.56
N VAL A 478 13.44 10.46 -16.53
CA VAL A 478 12.99 10.31 -17.93
C VAL A 478 13.52 9.02 -18.55
N VAL A 479 14.83 8.75 -18.44
CA VAL A 479 15.46 7.55 -19.01
C VAL A 479 14.78 6.26 -18.50
N PHE A 480 14.61 6.12 -17.19
CA PHE A 480 13.98 4.92 -16.62
C PHE A 480 12.48 4.86 -16.90
N SER A 481 11.79 6.00 -17.02
CA SER A 481 10.39 6.03 -17.46
C SER A 481 10.23 5.59 -18.91
N VAL A 482 11.15 5.99 -19.80
CA VAL A 482 11.16 5.55 -21.21
C VAL A 482 11.46 4.05 -21.31
N LEU A 483 12.42 3.54 -20.55
CA LEU A 483 12.69 2.09 -20.49
C LEU A 483 11.49 1.30 -19.97
N GLY A 484 10.85 1.80 -18.90
CA GLY A 484 9.63 1.20 -18.36
C GLY A 484 8.46 1.24 -19.35
N ALA A 485 8.31 2.35 -20.09
CA ALA A 485 7.32 2.47 -21.14
C ALA A 485 7.59 1.50 -22.31
N ALA A 486 8.83 1.38 -22.77
CA ALA A 486 9.18 0.41 -23.81
C ALA A 486 8.85 -1.03 -23.37
N ALA A 487 9.15 -1.37 -22.11
CA ALA A 487 8.76 -2.65 -21.53
C ALA A 487 7.24 -2.81 -21.43
N ALA A 488 6.49 -1.77 -21.06
CA ALA A 488 5.02 -1.80 -21.01
C ALA A 488 4.39 -1.98 -22.41
N PHE A 489 5.00 -1.44 -23.47
CA PHE A 489 4.55 -1.66 -24.86
C PHE A 489 4.73 -3.14 -25.26
N VAL A 490 5.86 -3.74 -24.94
CA VAL A 490 6.08 -5.18 -25.19
C VAL A 490 5.13 -6.01 -24.33
N ALA A 491 4.88 -5.62 -23.07
CA ALA A 491 3.91 -6.27 -22.20
C ALA A 491 2.49 -6.22 -22.79
N ALA A 492 2.12 -5.12 -23.43
CA ALA A 492 0.82 -4.92 -24.07
C ALA A 492 0.57 -5.78 -25.31
N GLY A 493 1.56 -6.53 -25.79
CA GLY A 493 1.43 -7.36 -26.99
C GLY A 493 1.78 -6.66 -28.29
N VAL A 494 2.41 -5.48 -28.23
CA VAL A 494 2.93 -4.79 -29.42
C VAL A 494 4.01 -5.67 -30.06
N ALA A 495 3.98 -5.80 -31.39
CA ALA A 495 4.90 -6.61 -32.20
C ALA A 495 4.78 -8.15 -32.04
N GLY A 496 3.60 -8.68 -31.69
CA GLY A 496 3.33 -10.13 -31.71
C GLY A 496 4.16 -10.90 -30.67
N SER A 497 4.45 -10.28 -29.53
CA SER A 497 5.22 -10.88 -28.44
C SER A 497 4.53 -12.13 -27.87
N SER A 498 5.28 -13.20 -27.62
CA SER A 498 4.77 -14.39 -26.93
C SER A 498 4.37 -14.08 -25.47
N ASP A 499 3.45 -14.87 -24.91
CA ASP A 499 2.96 -14.74 -23.52
C ASP A 499 4.12 -14.58 -22.51
N ARG A 500 5.20 -15.35 -22.69
CA ARG A 500 6.39 -15.28 -21.84
C ARG A 500 7.10 -13.93 -21.95
N ARG A 501 7.22 -13.35 -23.14
CA ARG A 501 7.82 -12.03 -23.33
C ARG A 501 6.93 -10.94 -22.74
N GLN A 502 5.61 -11.07 -22.85
CA GLN A 502 4.67 -10.14 -22.25
C GLN A 502 4.78 -10.12 -20.72
N TRP A 503 4.93 -11.30 -20.11
CA TRP A 503 5.15 -11.43 -18.67
C TRP A 503 6.48 -10.81 -18.21
N LEU A 504 7.58 -11.15 -18.88
CA LEU A 504 8.91 -10.59 -18.59
C LEU A 504 8.92 -9.06 -18.72
N ALA A 505 8.36 -8.54 -19.81
CA ALA A 505 8.29 -7.12 -20.05
C ALA A 505 7.37 -6.41 -19.05
N GLY A 506 6.27 -7.06 -18.62
CA GLY A 506 5.41 -6.56 -17.54
C GLY A 506 6.15 -6.40 -16.21
N ALA A 507 6.99 -7.37 -15.83
CA ALA A 507 7.81 -7.29 -14.63
C ALA A 507 8.92 -6.23 -14.73
N ILE A 508 9.56 -6.08 -15.89
CA ILE A 508 10.54 -5.01 -16.13
C ILE A 508 9.87 -3.63 -16.03
N ALA A 509 8.69 -3.46 -16.63
CA ALA A 509 7.93 -2.20 -16.54
C ALA A 509 7.57 -1.87 -15.08
N MET A 510 7.14 -2.86 -14.30
CA MET A 510 6.93 -2.71 -12.86
C MET A 510 8.22 -2.27 -12.15
N GLY A 511 9.36 -2.90 -12.46
CA GLY A 511 10.64 -2.56 -11.85
C GLY A 511 11.12 -1.15 -12.19
N CYS A 512 10.99 -0.73 -13.45
CA CYS A 512 11.29 0.64 -13.86
C CYS A 512 10.38 1.66 -13.17
N GLY A 513 9.07 1.40 -13.10
CA GLY A 513 8.12 2.27 -12.43
C GLY A 513 8.42 2.43 -10.93
N LEU A 514 8.65 1.32 -10.23
CA LEU A 514 9.01 1.34 -8.82
C LEU A 514 10.41 1.94 -8.56
N GLY A 515 11.35 1.76 -9.50
CA GLY A 515 12.65 2.43 -9.45
C GLY A 515 12.56 3.95 -9.55
N VAL A 516 11.73 4.47 -10.47
CA VAL A 516 11.45 5.91 -10.57
C VAL A 516 10.80 6.44 -9.29
N MET A 517 9.88 5.69 -8.68
CA MET A 517 9.35 6.02 -7.35
C MET A 517 10.45 6.01 -6.27
N GLY A 518 11.40 5.09 -6.37
CA GLY A 518 12.58 5.02 -5.49
C GLY A 518 13.45 6.26 -5.56
N ILE A 519 13.64 6.85 -6.75
CA ILE A 519 14.34 8.14 -6.93
C ILE A 519 13.60 9.27 -6.20
N ALA A 520 12.28 9.39 -6.44
CA ALA A 520 11.47 10.44 -5.83
C ALA A 520 11.40 10.31 -4.30
N THR A 521 11.17 9.09 -3.80
CA THR A 521 11.10 8.80 -2.36
C THR A 521 12.46 8.94 -1.70
N GLY A 522 13.52 8.49 -2.37
CA GLY A 522 14.90 8.66 -1.92
C GLY A 522 15.22 10.13 -1.70
N TRP A 523 14.86 11.00 -2.63
CA TRP A 523 15.06 12.43 -2.51
C TRP A 523 14.19 13.06 -1.40
N VAL A 524 12.86 12.89 -1.48
CA VAL A 524 11.92 13.50 -0.50
C VAL A 524 12.21 13.03 0.92
N GLY A 525 12.44 11.73 1.12
CA GLY A 525 12.75 11.17 2.43
C GLY A 525 14.10 11.64 2.95
N SER A 526 15.10 11.80 2.07
CA SER A 526 16.41 12.33 2.48
C SER A 526 16.31 13.78 2.92
N LEU A 527 15.54 14.61 2.20
CA LEU A 527 15.23 15.97 2.62
C LEU A 527 14.47 15.97 3.95
N ALA A 528 13.35 15.25 4.06
CA ALA A 528 12.56 15.21 5.29
C ALA A 528 13.36 14.79 6.54
N ARG A 529 14.43 14.00 6.35
CA ARG A 529 15.31 13.56 7.43
C ARG A 529 16.44 14.55 7.74
N ALA A 530 16.92 15.30 6.76
CA ALA A 530 18.14 16.09 6.87
C ALA A 530 17.95 17.61 6.69
N SER A 531 16.85 18.08 6.10
CA SER A 531 16.68 19.48 5.71
C SER A 531 16.28 20.42 6.85
N ASP A 532 16.92 21.58 6.95
CA ASP A 532 16.36 22.75 7.63
C ASP A 532 15.01 23.15 7.02
N ALA A 533 14.11 23.69 7.85
CA ALA A 533 12.72 23.99 7.52
C ALA A 533 12.52 24.89 6.28
N ASN A 534 13.53 25.69 5.92
CA ASN A 534 13.47 26.62 4.80
C ASN A 534 13.87 25.99 3.44
N PHE A 535 14.17 24.69 3.39
CA PHE A 535 14.38 23.94 2.14
C PHE A 535 13.26 22.93 1.94
N THR A 536 12.54 23.02 0.83
CA THR A 536 11.33 22.22 0.59
C THR A 536 11.40 21.45 -0.73
N SER A 537 10.78 20.26 -0.78
CA SER A 537 10.65 19.48 -2.01
C SER A 537 9.60 20.07 -2.93
N GLY A 538 9.86 20.03 -4.24
CA GLY A 538 9.02 20.62 -5.28
C GLY A 538 8.07 19.66 -6.00
N VAL A 539 7.23 20.23 -6.86
CA VAL A 539 6.19 19.51 -7.64
C VAL A 539 6.80 18.55 -8.67
N GLY A 540 8.04 18.74 -9.10
CA GLY A 540 8.74 17.82 -10.00
C GLY A 540 8.84 16.40 -9.44
N LEU A 541 9.14 16.26 -8.15
CA LEU A 541 9.24 14.95 -7.47
C LEU A 541 7.88 14.25 -7.34
N LEU A 542 6.81 15.02 -7.13
CA LEU A 542 5.45 14.50 -7.14
C LEU A 542 5.14 13.92 -8.54
N ALA A 543 5.45 14.66 -9.61
CA ALA A 543 5.28 14.19 -10.98
C ALA A 543 6.10 12.93 -11.27
N ALA A 544 7.35 12.84 -10.78
CA ALA A 544 8.16 11.62 -10.86
C ALA A 544 7.49 10.44 -10.15
N GLY A 545 7.02 10.63 -8.91
CA GLY A 545 6.33 9.58 -8.15
C GLY A 545 5.06 9.07 -8.83
N ILE A 546 4.26 9.98 -9.41
CA ILE A 546 3.06 9.62 -10.18
C ILE A 546 3.45 8.88 -11.47
N SER A 547 4.46 9.37 -12.20
CA SER A 547 4.97 8.73 -13.43
C SER A 547 5.41 7.27 -13.17
N GLY A 548 6.18 7.07 -12.10
CA GLY A 548 6.60 5.73 -11.66
C GLY A 548 5.42 4.83 -11.29
N SER A 549 4.43 5.36 -10.56
CA SER A 549 3.21 4.62 -10.18
C SER A 549 2.39 4.18 -11.40
N ILE A 550 2.24 5.06 -12.40
CA ILE A 550 1.51 4.77 -13.63
C ILE A 550 2.22 3.69 -14.45
N THR A 551 3.55 3.77 -14.56
CA THR A 551 4.37 2.75 -15.24
C THR A 551 4.27 1.40 -14.54
N PHE A 552 4.29 1.40 -13.21
CA PHE A 552 4.09 0.19 -12.40
C PHE A 552 2.73 -0.46 -12.66
N VAL A 553 1.66 0.35 -12.64
CA VAL A 553 0.29 -0.14 -12.92
C VAL A 553 0.18 -0.69 -14.35
N ALA A 554 0.82 -0.06 -15.34
CA ALA A 554 0.83 -0.52 -16.72
C ALA A 554 1.43 -1.93 -16.85
N GLY A 555 2.58 -2.20 -16.23
CA GLY A 555 3.18 -3.53 -16.21
C GLY A 555 2.33 -4.56 -15.45
N ARG A 556 1.74 -4.16 -14.33
CA ARG A 556 0.90 -5.03 -13.47
C ARG A 556 -0.35 -5.54 -14.18
N GLN A 557 -0.95 -4.76 -15.09
CA GLN A 557 -2.14 -5.18 -15.85
C GLN A 557 -1.91 -6.45 -16.68
N VAL A 558 -0.66 -6.75 -17.04
CA VAL A 558 -0.29 -7.94 -17.80
C VAL A 558 0.26 -9.01 -16.87
N ALA A 559 1.20 -8.65 -16.00
CA ALA A 559 1.90 -9.62 -15.16
C ALA A 559 0.97 -10.39 -14.21
N HIS A 560 -0.11 -9.76 -13.74
CA HIS A 560 -1.01 -10.40 -12.78
C HIS A 560 -1.83 -11.59 -13.30
N TRP A 561 -1.86 -11.81 -14.61
CA TRP A 561 -2.57 -12.94 -15.19
C TRP A 561 -1.78 -14.24 -15.14
N PHE A 562 -0.48 -14.18 -14.83
CA PHE A 562 0.41 -15.33 -14.88
C PHE A 562 0.51 -16.04 -13.54
N GLU A 563 0.37 -17.36 -13.57
CA GLU A 563 0.54 -18.23 -12.41
C GLU A 563 1.38 -19.45 -12.77
N ARG A 564 1.91 -20.12 -11.76
CA ARG A 564 2.67 -21.35 -11.95
C ARG A 564 1.77 -22.41 -12.60
N SER A 565 2.21 -22.97 -13.73
CA SER A 565 1.43 -23.93 -14.50
C SER A 565 1.31 -25.27 -13.78
N LEU A 566 0.09 -25.83 -13.76
CA LEU A 566 -0.17 -27.22 -13.38
C LEU A 566 0.37 -28.18 -14.46
N VAL A 567 0.99 -29.28 -14.03
CA VAL A 567 1.29 -30.39 -14.94
C VAL A 567 0.05 -31.27 -14.95
N TYR A 568 -0.66 -31.36 -16.08
CA TYR A 568 -1.47 -32.55 -16.31
C TYR A 568 -0.49 -33.71 -16.40
N ALA A 569 -0.57 -34.67 -15.48
CA ALA A 569 0.23 -35.89 -15.61
C ALA A 569 -0.02 -36.47 -17.02
N PRO A 570 1.00 -36.89 -17.77
CA PRO A 570 0.75 -37.87 -18.81
C PRO A 570 0.20 -39.10 -18.08
N SER A 571 -1.02 -39.53 -18.43
CA SER A 571 -1.57 -40.79 -17.95
C SER A 571 -0.61 -41.91 -18.33
N ALA A 572 0.25 -42.32 -17.38
CA ALA A 572 1.26 -43.36 -17.58
C ALA A 572 1.45 -44.22 -16.32
N THR A 573 0.45 -44.26 -15.44
CA THR A 573 0.35 -45.21 -14.32
C THR A 573 -1.11 -45.61 -14.03
N SER A 574 -1.89 -45.89 -15.07
CA SER A 574 -2.91 -46.94 -14.95
C SER A 574 -2.27 -48.19 -15.53
N GLN A 575 -1.71 -49.05 -14.66
CA GLN A 575 -1.55 -50.45 -15.02
C GLN A 575 -2.91 -50.95 -15.55
N PRO A 576 -2.97 -51.77 -16.61
CA PRO A 576 -4.20 -52.45 -16.92
C PRO A 576 -4.53 -53.30 -15.70
N VAL A 577 -5.57 -52.93 -14.97
CA VAL A 577 -6.15 -53.78 -13.93
C VAL A 577 -6.44 -55.11 -14.60
N ALA A 578 -5.76 -56.15 -14.12
CA ALA A 578 -5.97 -57.51 -14.56
C ALA A 578 -7.47 -57.80 -14.53
N SER A 579 -7.94 -58.41 -15.62
CA SER A 579 -9.27 -59.00 -15.79
C SER A 579 -9.87 -59.49 -14.48
N GLN A 580 -10.85 -58.76 -13.95
CA GLN A 580 -11.83 -59.34 -13.03
C GLN A 580 -12.87 -60.05 -13.89
N GLU A 581 -13.04 -61.33 -13.60
CA GLU A 581 -13.96 -62.27 -14.24
C GLU A 581 -15.41 -61.75 -14.31
N PRO A 582 -16.20 -62.16 -15.30
CA PRO A 582 -17.61 -61.80 -15.38
C PRO A 582 -18.39 -62.48 -14.24
N ILE A 583 -19.17 -61.67 -13.53
CA ILE A 583 -20.15 -62.11 -12.53
C ILE A 583 -21.14 -63.07 -13.21
N PRO A 584 -21.39 -64.28 -12.66
CA PRO A 584 -22.40 -65.18 -13.21
C PRO A 584 -23.80 -64.64 -12.88
N GLU A 585 -24.60 -64.54 -13.93
CA GLU A 585 -26.04 -64.32 -13.89
C GLU A 585 -26.71 -65.48 -13.14
N VAL A 586 -27.34 -65.19 -11.99
CA VAL A 586 -28.17 -66.15 -11.26
C VAL A 586 -29.55 -65.53 -11.09
N ILE A 587 -30.45 -65.88 -12.02
CA ILE A 587 -31.89 -65.85 -11.80
C ILE A 587 -32.27 -67.16 -11.08
N PRO A 588 -33.10 -67.10 -10.02
CA PRO A 588 -34.31 -67.92 -9.99
C PRO A 588 -35.47 -67.18 -9.27
N ALA A 589 -36.76 -67.43 -9.49
CA ALA A 589 -37.54 -68.21 -10.44
C ALA A 589 -38.95 -67.59 -10.45
#